data_AF-A0A947IEI7-F1
#
_entry.id   AF-A0A947IEI7-F1
#
_cell.length_a   1.000
_cell.length_b   1.000
_cell.length_c   1.000
_cell.angle_alpha   90.00
_cell.angle_beta   90.00
_cell.angle_gamma   90.00
#
_symmetry.space_group_name_H-M   'P 1'
#
loop_
_entity.id
_entity.type
_entity.pdbx_description
1 polymer ?
#
loop_
_entity_poly.entity_id
_entity_poly.type
_entity_poly.pdbx_seq_one_letter_code
_entity_poly.pdbx_strand_id
1 'polypeptide(L)'
;LGGVFDGDLAVALERAAAFCRVVATGNRAALEEQVRYGRFSMDLLQWLSQSELRMPSLSERREDIPKLVMAILRDFAQREHVAAPSVPYHYMELLMTVSWPENVRQLRNHVESVIALSNGVFDPEIIREHFQPAASSATIKGALHMLWNKLRGASAAPSLNHN
;
A
#
# COMPACT_ATOMS: atom_id res chain seq x y z
N LEU A 1 27.37 -58.65 -3.97
CA LEU A 1 27.07 -58.42 -5.41
C LEU A 1 25.68 -58.96 -5.69
N GLY A 2 24.81 -58.16 -6.30
CA GLY A 2 23.47 -58.56 -6.72
C GLY A 2 22.37 -58.12 -5.74
N GLY A 3 21.74 -56.98 -6.05
CA GLY A 3 20.74 -56.37 -5.18
C GLY A 3 19.32 -56.90 -5.36
N VAL A 4 18.44 -56.45 -4.48
CA VAL A 4 17.01 -56.28 -4.71
C VAL A 4 16.64 -54.99 -3.97
N PHE A 5 16.57 -53.89 -4.72
CA PHE A 5 15.86 -52.67 -4.29
C PHE A 5 14.37 -53.00 -4.42
N ASP A 6 13.70 -53.27 -3.30
CA ASP A 6 12.27 -53.60 -3.32
C ASP A 6 11.43 -52.44 -2.77
N GLY A 7 10.52 -51.97 -3.62
CA GLY A 7 9.21 -51.42 -3.25
C GLY A 7 9.11 -50.06 -2.56
N ASP A 8 9.83 -49.83 -1.47
CA ASP A 8 9.35 -48.89 -0.44
C ASP A 8 9.60 -47.40 -0.73
N LEU A 9 10.60 -47.06 -1.54
CA LEU A 9 10.86 -45.65 -1.88
C LEU A 9 9.96 -45.11 -3.00
N ALA A 10 9.38 -45.99 -3.82
CA ALA A 10 8.48 -45.60 -4.91
C ALA A 10 7.08 -45.23 -4.39
N VAL A 11 6.69 -45.76 -3.23
CA VAL A 11 5.37 -45.51 -2.62
C VAL A 11 5.38 -44.29 -1.68
N ALA A 12 6.54 -43.89 -1.14
CA ALA A 12 6.63 -42.68 -0.30
C ALA A 12 6.51 -41.35 -1.07
N LEU A 13 6.58 -41.40 -2.41
CA LEU A 13 6.19 -40.30 -3.30
C LEU A 13 4.76 -40.49 -3.81
N GLU A 14 3.85 -40.94 -2.94
CA GLU A 14 2.43 -40.64 -3.08
C GLU A 14 2.30 -39.11 -2.98
N ARG A 15 2.49 -38.47 -4.14
CA ARG A 15 2.39 -37.03 -4.32
C ARG A 15 1.02 -36.65 -3.80
N ALA A 16 0.96 -36.09 -2.60
CA ALA A 16 -0.15 -35.27 -2.20
C ALA A 16 -0.30 -34.25 -3.34
N ALA A 17 -1.32 -34.45 -4.17
CA ALA A 17 -1.69 -33.52 -5.20
C ALA A 17 -2.15 -32.26 -4.46
N ALA A 18 -1.19 -31.40 -4.12
CA ALA A 18 -1.47 -30.16 -3.43
C ALA A 18 -2.26 -29.30 -4.42
N PHE A 19 -3.57 -29.23 -4.19
CA PHE A 19 -4.46 -28.41 -4.98
C PHE A 19 -4.25 -26.95 -4.54
N CYS A 20 -3.28 -26.28 -5.14
CA CYS A 20 -2.95 -24.90 -4.83
C CYS A 20 -3.34 -23.97 -5.98
N ARG A 21 -3.80 -22.77 -5.63
CA ARG A 21 -3.98 -21.67 -6.57
C ARG A 21 -2.78 -20.73 -6.44
N VAL A 22 -2.04 -20.57 -7.54
CA VAL A 22 -0.89 -19.66 -7.59
C VAL A 22 -1.36 -18.29 -8.06
N VAL A 23 -0.98 -17.24 -7.32
CA VAL A 23 -1.16 -15.84 -7.71
C VAL A 23 0.20 -15.16 -7.56
N ALA A 24 0.64 -14.48 -8.61
CA ALA A 24 1.90 -13.74 -8.63
C ALA A 24 1.65 -12.28 -9.04
N THR A 25 2.46 -11.38 -8.50
CA THR A 25 2.45 -9.95 -8.85
C THR A 25 3.87 -9.53 -9.18
N GLY A 26 4.08 -8.81 -10.29
CA GLY A 26 5.41 -8.36 -10.68
C GLY A 26 5.39 -7.42 -11.87
N ASN A 27 6.54 -6.80 -12.15
CA ASN A 27 6.74 -6.01 -13.37
C ASN A 27 7.25 -6.94 -14.48
N ARG A 28 6.45 -7.10 -15.53
CA ARG A 28 6.75 -7.98 -16.66
C ARG A 28 8.09 -7.64 -17.34
N ALA A 29 8.32 -6.37 -17.66
CA ALA A 29 9.54 -5.94 -18.36
C ALA A 29 10.80 -6.25 -17.54
N ALA A 30 10.73 -6.05 -16.22
CA ALA A 30 11.82 -6.40 -15.32
C ALA A 30 12.06 -7.92 -15.28
N LEU A 31 11.00 -8.74 -15.26
CA LEU A 31 11.13 -10.20 -15.30
C LEU A 31 11.72 -10.69 -16.63
N GLU A 32 11.29 -10.12 -17.76
CA GLU A 32 11.86 -10.40 -19.08
C GLU A 32 13.36 -10.07 -19.11
N GLU A 33 13.78 -8.96 -18.51
CA GLU A 33 15.20 -8.63 -18.34
C GLU A 33 15.93 -9.67 -17.47
N GLN A 34 15.35 -10.11 -16.36
CA GLN A 34 15.95 -11.17 -15.53
C GLN A 34 16.08 -12.51 -16.27
N VAL A 35 15.17 -12.84 -17.18
CA VAL A 35 15.30 -14.01 -18.07
C VAL A 35 16.52 -13.85 -18.98
N ARG A 36 16.74 -12.66 -19.55
CA ARG A 36 17.92 -12.39 -20.40
C ARG A 36 19.23 -12.54 -19.64
N TYR A 37 19.25 -12.22 -18.34
CA TYR A 37 20.40 -12.43 -17.46
C TYR A 37 20.52 -13.85 -16.89
N GLY A 38 19.64 -14.79 -17.27
CA GLY A 38 19.64 -16.16 -16.76
C GLY A 38 19.25 -16.29 -15.29
N ARG A 39 18.64 -15.23 -14.71
CA ARG A 39 18.23 -15.17 -13.29
C ARG A 39 16.76 -15.56 -13.08
N PHE A 40 15.99 -15.70 -14.16
CA PHE A 40 14.60 -16.10 -14.12
C PHE A 40 14.28 -17.14 -15.21
N SER A 41 13.42 -18.11 -14.89
CA SER A 41 13.03 -19.17 -15.83
C SER A 41 12.05 -18.64 -16.87
N MET A 42 12.39 -18.80 -18.15
CA MET A 42 11.49 -18.48 -19.26
C MET A 42 10.21 -19.31 -19.18
N ASP A 43 10.30 -20.60 -18.85
CA ASP A 43 9.14 -21.49 -18.79
C ASP A 43 8.13 -21.02 -17.73
N LEU A 44 8.63 -20.55 -16.58
CA LEU A 44 7.77 -19.98 -15.53
C LEU A 44 7.14 -18.66 -15.97
N LEU A 45 7.90 -17.79 -16.64
CA LEU A 45 7.36 -16.52 -17.16
C LEU A 45 6.21 -16.75 -18.14
N GLN A 46 6.37 -17.72 -19.05
CA GLN A 46 5.33 -18.08 -20.02
C GLN A 46 4.10 -18.68 -19.33
N TRP A 47 4.29 -19.53 -18.32
CA TRP A 47 3.18 -20.07 -17.52
C TRP A 47 2.38 -18.98 -16.79
N LEU A 48 3.08 -18.05 -16.12
CA LEU A 48 2.42 -16.94 -15.42
C LEU A 48 1.72 -15.97 -16.39
N SER A 49 2.19 -15.87 -17.62
CA SER A 49 1.65 -14.96 -18.64
C SER A 49 0.32 -15.43 -19.26
N GLN A 50 -0.08 -16.69 -19.07
CA GLN A 50 -1.30 -17.24 -19.70
C GLN A 50 -2.59 -16.54 -19.23
N SER A 51 -2.58 -15.95 -18.05
CA SER A 51 -3.71 -15.21 -17.50
C SER A 51 -3.20 -13.97 -16.76
N GLU A 52 -2.65 -13.04 -17.52
CA GLU A 52 -2.15 -11.77 -17.00
C GLU A 52 -3.31 -10.77 -16.78
N LEU A 53 -3.40 -10.24 -15.56
CA LEU A 53 -4.25 -9.09 -15.23
C LEU A 53 -3.38 -7.85 -15.19
N ARG A 54 -3.53 -6.98 -16.20
CA ARG A 54 -2.88 -5.66 -16.20
C ARG A 54 -3.52 -4.79 -15.13
N MET A 55 -2.71 -4.36 -14.16
CA MET A 55 -3.10 -3.35 -13.20
C MET A 55 -2.82 -1.96 -13.80
N PRO A 56 -3.83 -1.18 -14.21
CA PRO A 56 -3.61 0.19 -14.67
C PRO A 56 -3.04 1.06 -13.55
N SER A 57 -2.25 2.04 -13.93
CA SER A 57 -1.79 3.07 -13.01
C SER A 57 -2.95 3.94 -12.53
N LEU A 58 -2.79 4.59 -11.39
CA LEU A 58 -3.78 5.52 -10.85
C LEU A 58 -4.01 6.71 -11.79
N SER A 59 -2.98 7.11 -12.56
CA SER A 59 -3.10 8.14 -13.59
C SER A 59 -4.03 7.76 -14.74
N GLU A 60 -4.17 6.47 -15.03
CA GLU A 60 -5.13 5.95 -16.02
C GLU A 60 -6.55 5.80 -15.46
N ARG A 61 -6.73 5.97 -14.14
CA ARG A 61 -8.00 5.82 -13.41
C ARG A 61 -8.21 6.91 -12.39
N ARG A 62 -8.07 8.17 -12.80
CA ARG A 62 -8.16 9.32 -11.89
C ARG A 62 -9.55 9.44 -11.26
N GLU A 63 -10.58 8.94 -11.93
CA GLU A 63 -11.96 8.86 -11.44
C GLU A 63 -12.12 7.96 -10.19
N ASP A 64 -11.17 7.07 -9.92
CA ASP A 64 -11.18 6.24 -8.70
C ASP A 64 -10.61 6.98 -7.48
N ILE A 65 -9.88 8.09 -7.68
CA ILE A 65 -9.21 8.84 -6.61
C ILE A 65 -10.19 9.24 -5.49
N PRO A 66 -11.37 9.81 -5.77
CA PRO A 66 -12.31 10.16 -4.70
C PRO A 66 -12.73 8.98 -3.83
N LYS A 67 -13.00 7.82 -4.44
CA LYS A 67 -13.38 6.61 -3.70
C LYS A 67 -12.22 6.08 -2.86
N LEU A 68 -11.01 6.10 -3.42
CA LEU A 68 -9.79 5.68 -2.72
C LEU A 68 -9.49 6.58 -1.53
N VAL A 69 -9.56 7.90 -1.69
CA VAL A 69 -9.34 8.87 -0.60
C VAL A 69 -10.34 8.64 0.53
N MET A 70 -11.63 8.47 0.22
CA MET A 70 -12.65 8.18 1.23
C MET A 70 -12.41 6.85 1.96
N ALA A 71 -11.92 5.82 1.26
CA ALA A 71 -11.54 4.55 1.87
C ALA A 71 -10.33 4.70 2.78
N ILE A 72 -9.30 5.45 2.37
CA ILE A 72 -8.10 5.75 3.17
C ILE A 72 -8.48 6.50 4.44
N LEU A 73 -9.34 7.53 4.33
CA LEU A 73 -9.81 8.31 5.48
C LEU A 73 -10.57 7.45 6.48
N ARG A 74 -11.43 6.56 6.01
CA ARG A 74 -12.18 5.64 6.85
C ARG A 74 -11.26 4.64 7.57
N ASP A 75 -10.32 4.05 6.84
CA ASP A 75 -9.31 3.11 7.37
C ASP A 75 -8.45 3.80 8.44
N PHE A 76 -7.99 5.02 8.17
CA PHE A 76 -7.24 5.83 9.13
C PHE A 76 -8.07 6.15 10.39
N ALA A 77 -9.28 6.67 10.21
CA ALA A 77 -10.18 7.02 11.32
C ALA A 77 -10.48 5.81 12.23
N GLN A 78 -10.67 4.63 11.64
CA GLN A 78 -10.88 3.38 12.37
C GLN A 78 -9.64 2.93 13.14
N ARG A 79 -8.46 2.94 12.49
CA ARG A 79 -7.19 2.55 13.11
C ARG A 79 -6.79 3.45 14.28
N GLU A 80 -6.98 4.75 14.13
CA GLU A 80 -6.50 5.74 15.10
C GLU A 80 -7.61 6.19 16.08
N HIS A 81 -8.82 5.63 15.97
CA HIS A 81 -9.99 5.96 16.80
C HIS A 81 -10.35 7.46 16.81
N VAL A 82 -10.32 8.10 15.64
CA VAL A 82 -10.66 9.52 15.46
C VAL A 82 -11.80 9.67 14.46
N ALA A 83 -12.43 10.86 14.43
CA ALA A 83 -13.37 11.20 13.38
C ALA A 83 -12.65 11.33 12.03
N ALA A 84 -13.26 10.80 10.96
CA ALA A 84 -12.73 10.98 9.61
C ALA A 84 -12.83 12.47 9.21
N PRO A 85 -11.72 13.12 8.81
CA PRO A 85 -11.77 14.52 8.40
C PRO A 85 -12.46 14.67 7.04
N SER A 86 -13.12 15.81 6.84
CA SER A 86 -13.80 16.12 5.59
C SER A 86 -12.81 16.69 4.59
N VAL A 87 -12.83 16.19 3.36
CA VAL A 87 -12.01 16.72 2.26
C VAL A 87 -12.83 17.76 1.50
N PRO A 88 -12.38 19.02 1.40
CA PRO A 88 -13.02 20.02 0.57
C PRO A 88 -13.05 19.60 -0.91
N TYR A 89 -14.13 19.96 -1.60
CA TYR A 89 -14.33 19.60 -3.01
C TYR A 89 -13.16 20.03 -3.92
N HIS A 90 -12.69 21.27 -3.77
CA HIS A 90 -11.57 21.81 -4.55
C HIS A 90 -10.26 21.05 -4.33
N TYR A 91 -10.04 20.53 -3.11
CA TYR A 91 -8.86 19.73 -2.80
C TYR A 91 -8.94 18.35 -3.48
N MET A 92 -10.14 17.76 -3.50
CA MET A 92 -10.39 16.51 -4.23
C MET A 92 -10.12 16.67 -5.73
N GLU A 93 -10.60 17.76 -6.34
CA GLU A 93 -10.31 18.08 -7.74
C GLU A 93 -8.80 18.20 -7.99
N LEU A 94 -8.07 18.85 -7.08
CA LEU A 94 -6.63 18.96 -7.19
C LEU A 94 -5.94 17.59 -7.13
N LEU A 95 -6.33 16.71 -6.21
CA LEU A 95 -5.81 15.33 -6.14
C LEU A 95 -6.02 14.56 -7.45
N MET A 96 -7.11 14.84 -8.19
CA MET A 96 -7.42 14.21 -9.47
C MET A 96 -6.58 14.74 -10.64
N THR A 97 -6.04 15.96 -10.55
CA THR A 97 -5.21 16.55 -11.62
C THR A 97 -3.73 16.16 -11.49
N VAL A 98 -3.30 15.81 -10.28
CA VAL A 98 -1.93 15.43 -9.96
C VAL A 98 -1.60 14.02 -10.45
N SER A 99 -0.37 13.83 -10.93
CA SER A 99 0.16 12.51 -11.27
C SER A 99 0.69 11.80 -10.04
N TRP A 100 0.32 10.53 -9.88
CA TRP A 100 0.73 9.68 -8.76
C TRP A 100 1.64 8.54 -9.26
N PRO A 101 2.94 8.79 -9.52
CA PRO A 101 3.86 7.77 -10.03
C PRO A 101 3.91 6.51 -9.16
N GLU A 102 3.87 6.66 -7.84
CA GLU A 102 3.83 5.53 -6.89
C GLU A 102 2.38 5.06 -6.59
N ASN A 103 1.44 5.42 -7.47
CA ASN A 103 0.03 5.02 -7.47
C ASN A 103 -0.65 5.26 -6.11
N VAL A 104 -1.49 4.31 -5.69
CA VAL A 104 -2.27 4.36 -4.44
C VAL A 104 -1.38 4.49 -3.20
N ARG A 105 -0.14 3.97 -3.25
CA ARG A 105 0.81 4.09 -2.12
C ARG A 105 1.16 5.56 -1.88
N GLN A 106 1.45 6.30 -2.94
CA GLN A 106 1.73 7.73 -2.84
C GLN A 106 0.53 8.52 -2.36
N LEU A 107 -0.64 8.28 -2.97
CA LEU A 107 -1.88 8.95 -2.61
C LEU A 107 -2.20 8.74 -1.12
N ARG A 108 -2.08 7.50 -0.63
CA ARG A 108 -2.27 7.17 0.78
C ARG A 108 -1.29 7.95 1.67
N ASN A 109 0.00 7.89 1.37
CA ASN A 109 1.01 8.57 2.18
C ASN A 109 0.75 10.07 2.25
N HIS A 110 0.33 10.67 1.13
CA HIS A 110 -0.03 12.08 1.06
C HIS A 110 -1.23 12.40 1.95
N VAL A 111 -2.35 11.68 1.78
CA VAL A 111 -3.57 11.88 2.57
C VAL A 111 -3.29 11.67 4.07
N GLU A 112 -2.60 10.60 4.44
CA GLU A 112 -2.24 10.33 5.84
C GLU A 112 -1.34 11.43 6.42
N SER A 113 -0.40 11.97 5.63
CA SER A 113 0.47 13.07 6.05
C SER A 113 -0.30 14.36 6.29
N VAL A 114 -1.28 14.69 5.44
CA VAL A 114 -2.14 15.87 5.63
C VAL A 114 -2.94 15.76 6.92
N ILE A 115 -3.48 14.57 7.22
CA ILE A 115 -4.20 14.33 8.47
C ILE A 115 -3.27 14.50 9.67
N ALA A 116 -2.05 13.98 9.57
CA ALA A 116 -1.03 14.06 10.62
C ALA A 116 -0.58 15.49 10.92
N LEU A 117 -0.12 16.19 9.87
CA LEU A 117 0.65 17.43 9.97
C LEU A 117 -0.25 18.66 10.03
N SER A 118 -1.43 18.58 9.42
CA SER A 118 -2.35 19.71 9.29
C SER A 118 -3.63 19.49 10.11
N ASN A 119 -3.62 18.50 11.02
CA ASN A 119 -4.77 18.17 11.87
C ASN A 119 -6.06 17.93 11.06
N GLY A 120 -5.93 17.31 9.88
CA GLY A 120 -7.05 17.07 8.97
C GLY A 120 -7.49 18.27 8.14
N VAL A 121 -6.74 19.37 8.13
CA VAL A 121 -7.00 20.52 7.25
C VAL A 121 -6.38 20.27 5.87
N PHE A 122 -7.24 20.14 4.86
CA PHE A 122 -6.87 19.93 3.47
C PHE A 122 -6.76 21.27 2.72
N ASP A 123 -5.67 21.98 2.95
CA ASP A 123 -5.31 23.23 2.24
C ASP A 123 -4.54 22.94 0.94
N PRO A 124 -4.96 23.48 -0.22
CA PRO A 124 -4.28 23.31 -1.51
C PRO A 124 -2.77 23.57 -1.50
N GLU A 125 -2.27 24.49 -0.67
CA GLU A 125 -0.82 24.78 -0.61
C GLU A 125 0.00 23.61 -0.05
N ILE A 126 -0.61 22.73 0.76
CA ILE A 126 0.04 21.54 1.31
C ILE A 126 0.45 20.57 0.21
N ILE A 127 -0.30 20.50 -0.90
CA ILE A 127 0.02 19.63 -2.05
C ILE A 127 1.33 20.08 -2.72
N ARG A 128 1.60 21.38 -2.78
CA ARG A 128 2.83 21.92 -3.35
C ARG A 128 4.05 21.61 -2.49
N GLU A 129 3.92 21.70 -1.18
CA GLU A 129 5.04 21.52 -0.24
C GLU A 129 5.39 20.05 0.02
N HIS A 130 4.42 19.13 -0.04
CA HIS A 130 4.60 17.71 0.29
C HIS A 130 4.82 16.78 -0.91
N PHE A 131 5.06 17.33 -2.10
CA PHE A 131 5.45 16.56 -3.29
C PHE A 131 6.92 16.11 -3.24
N GLN A 132 7.41 15.63 -2.09
CA GLN A 132 8.70 14.96 -1.96
C GLN A 132 8.50 13.44 -1.86
N PRO A 133 9.10 12.64 -2.75
CA PRO A 133 8.83 11.20 -2.87
C PRO A 133 9.45 10.32 -1.77
N ALA A 134 10.03 10.90 -0.71
CA ALA A 134 11.03 10.20 0.11
C ALA A 134 10.74 10.08 1.61
N ALA A 135 9.60 10.56 2.13
CA ALA A 135 9.26 10.26 3.52
C ALA A 135 8.83 8.79 3.63
N SER A 136 9.77 7.93 4.05
CA SER A 136 9.52 6.52 4.32
C SER A 136 8.27 6.34 5.19
N SER A 137 7.44 5.33 4.89
CA SER A 137 6.22 5.00 5.64
C SER A 137 6.48 4.83 7.15
N ALA A 138 7.71 4.46 7.54
CA ALA A 138 8.14 4.40 8.94
C ALA A 138 8.27 5.79 9.59
N THR A 139 8.78 6.79 8.85
CA THR A 139 8.95 8.18 9.31
C THR A 139 7.60 8.87 9.45
N ILE A 140 6.68 8.66 8.49
CA ILE A 140 5.32 9.23 8.56
C ILE A 140 4.56 8.60 9.72
N LYS A 141 4.63 7.27 9.92
CA LYS A 141 4.04 6.61 11.10
C LYS A 141 4.64 7.09 12.41
N GLY A 142 5.95 7.32 12.47
CA GLY A 142 6.61 7.90 13.65
C GLY A 142 6.15 9.33 13.95
N ALA A 143 6.08 10.18 12.92
CA ALA A 143 5.58 11.55 13.03
C ALA A 143 4.09 11.59 13.42
N LEU A 144 3.27 10.74 12.80
CA LEU A 144 1.87 10.50 13.16
C LEU A 144 1.73 10.09 14.62
N HIS A 145 2.49 9.08 15.06
CA HIS A 145 2.44 8.61 16.43
C HIS A 145 2.86 9.69 17.45
N MET A 146 3.89 10.48 17.14
CA MET A 146 4.33 11.58 17.99
C MET A 146 3.32 12.74 18.05
N LEU A 147 2.79 13.18 16.91
CA LEU A 147 1.75 14.21 16.84
C LEU A 147 0.47 13.75 17.55
N TRP A 148 0.08 12.49 17.37
CA TRP A 148 -1.10 11.94 18.00
C TRP A 148 -0.96 11.80 19.52
N ASN A 149 0.21 11.39 20.02
CA ASN A 149 0.51 11.44 21.46
C ASN A 149 0.45 12.86 22.01
N LYS A 150 0.92 13.85 21.24
CA LYS A 150 0.88 15.26 21.61
C LYS A 150 -0.55 15.81 21.65
N LEU A 151 -1.40 15.46 20.69
CA LEU A 151 -2.82 15.86 20.65
C LEU A 151 -3.64 15.20 21.77
N ARG A 152 -3.35 13.94 22.11
CA ARG A 152 -3.96 13.27 23.27
C ARG A 152 -3.51 13.86 24.61
N GLY A 153 -2.26 14.33 24.71
CA GLY A 153 -1.76 15.03 25.90
C GLY A 153 -2.34 16.44 26.09
N ALA A 154 -2.77 17.10 25.01
CA ALA A 154 -3.34 18.45 25.06
C ALA A 154 -4.83 18.48 25.48
N SER A 155 -5.53 17.33 25.46
CA SER A 155 -6.94 17.23 25.88
C SER A 155 -7.15 16.90 27.37
N ALA A 156 -6.09 16.96 28.19
CA ALA A 156 -6.18 16.85 29.64
C ALA A 156 -5.72 18.17 30.28
N ALA A 157 -6.51 19.23 30.14
CA ALA A 157 -6.42 20.34 31.08
C ALA A 157 -6.97 19.84 32.44
N PRO A 158 -6.19 19.84 33.52
CA PRO A 158 -6.74 19.57 34.83
C PRO A 158 -7.65 20.74 35.20
N SER A 159 -8.91 20.42 35.49
CA SER A 159 -9.85 21.32 36.14
C SER A 159 -9.18 21.94 37.36
N LEU A 160 -9.01 23.27 37.33
CA LEU A 160 -8.75 24.09 38.50
C LEU A 160 -9.93 23.90 39.46
N ASN A 161 -9.80 23.00 40.43
CA ASN A 161 -10.64 23.03 41.61
C ASN A 161 -9.98 23.97 42.62
N HIS A 162 -10.49 25.20 42.66
CA HIS A 162 -10.57 25.97 43.88
C HIS A 162 -11.47 25.21 44.87
N ASN A 163 -10.90 24.73 45.97
CA ASN A 163 -11.40 24.97 47.32
C ASN A 163 -10.33 24.60 48.35
#